data_AF-A0AAV3ZNV0-F1
#
_entry.id   AF-A0AAV3ZNV0-F1
#
_cell.length_a   1.000
_cell.length_b   1.000
_cell.length_c   1.000
_cell.angle_alpha   90.00
_cell.angle_beta   90.00
_cell.angle_gamma   90.00
#
_symmetry.space_group_name_H-M   'P 1'
#
loop_
_entity.id
_entity.type
_entity.pdbx_description
1 polymer ?
#
loop_
_entity_poly.entity_id
_entity_poly.type
_entity_poly.pdbx_seq_one_letter_code
_entity_poly.pdbx_strand_id
1 'polypeptide(L)'
;MLGFRDPPTDYFARPYYLAIRDNKRDLHHKAGCRGPEPKHQVWFRWVQDIFHMYRHHPKFMMHFYATLSHDNNNKLTLADKDFETFLQNMEAQGYLNSTILIVFGDHGARYSRVRQTWAGRLEERLPYMSFRFPPWFEQKYPDLMRNFRMNVHRLTTPMDIHETLRDVIKFDGAGMGDLRKRGISLFKEIPAERECKHADIRNH
;
A
#
# COMPACT_ATOMS: atom_id res chain seq x y z
N MET A 1 -7.66 -2.18 -21.23
CA MET A 1 -8.53 -1.58 -20.19
C MET A 1 -9.14 -0.31 -20.75
N LEU A 2 -10.45 -0.18 -20.69
CA LEU A 2 -11.10 1.11 -20.89
C LEU A 2 -10.83 1.95 -19.62
N GLY A 3 -10.46 3.21 -19.77
CA GLY A 3 -10.27 4.12 -18.65
C GLY A 3 -11.60 4.49 -17.99
N PHE A 4 -11.54 5.19 -16.85
CA PHE A 4 -12.74 5.74 -16.21
C PHE A 4 -13.33 6.89 -17.05
N ARG A 5 -14.65 6.87 -17.26
CA ARG A 5 -15.38 7.95 -17.96
C ARG A 5 -15.45 9.20 -17.09
N ASP A 6 -15.81 9.02 -15.82
CA ASP A 6 -15.89 10.07 -14.80
C ASP A 6 -14.72 9.92 -13.80
N PRO A 7 -14.32 10.98 -13.08
CA PRO A 7 -13.30 10.87 -12.05
C PRO A 7 -13.67 9.82 -11.00
N PRO A 8 -12.83 8.80 -10.75
CA PRO A 8 -13.17 7.69 -9.87
C PRO A 8 -13.02 8.02 -8.37
N THR A 9 -12.48 9.20 -8.03
CA THR A 9 -12.24 9.67 -6.66
C THR A 9 -12.42 11.19 -6.58
N ASP A 10 -12.73 11.71 -5.39
CA ASP A 10 -12.87 13.17 -5.15
C ASP A 10 -11.59 13.93 -5.51
N TYR A 11 -10.44 13.33 -5.18
CA TYR A 11 -9.11 13.85 -5.44
C TYR A 11 -8.36 12.98 -6.43
N PHE A 12 -8.75 13.05 -7.71
CA PHE A 12 -8.12 12.28 -8.76
C PHE A 12 -6.88 13.00 -9.30
N ALA A 13 -5.69 12.39 -9.19
CA ALA A 13 -4.42 13.01 -9.56
C ALA A 13 -4.22 13.23 -11.08
N ARG A 14 -5.08 12.70 -11.95
CA ARG A 14 -4.90 12.75 -13.41
C ARG A 14 -4.79 14.17 -13.99
N PRO A 15 -5.62 15.15 -13.62
CA PRO A 15 -5.50 16.51 -14.15
C PRO A 15 -4.13 17.13 -13.83
N TYR A 16 -3.59 16.90 -12.62
CA TYR A 16 -2.23 17.29 -12.25
C TYR A 16 -1.21 16.67 -13.23
N TYR A 17 -1.26 15.35 -13.44
CA TYR A 17 -0.34 14.64 -14.35
C TYR A 17 -0.43 15.12 -15.82
N LEU A 18 -1.62 15.52 -16.29
CA LEU A 18 -1.80 16.08 -17.63
C LEU A 18 -1.21 17.49 -17.74
N ALA A 19 -1.52 18.37 -16.78
CA ALA A 19 -1.00 19.74 -16.76
C ALA A 19 0.53 19.77 -16.70
N ILE A 20 1.14 18.85 -15.94
CA ILE A 20 2.59 18.79 -15.82
C ILE A 20 3.29 18.27 -17.07
N ARG A 21 2.64 17.39 -17.85
CA ARG A 21 3.14 16.81 -19.10
C ARG A 21 3.16 17.85 -20.22
N ASP A 22 2.13 18.69 -20.29
CA ASP A 22 1.95 19.64 -21.39
C ASP A 22 2.81 20.92 -21.21
N ASN A 23 3.46 21.08 -20.05
CA ASN A 23 4.36 22.19 -19.79
C ASN A 23 5.77 21.95 -20.39
N LYS A 24 5.98 22.44 -21.62
CA LYS A 24 7.26 22.36 -22.35
C LYS A 24 8.43 23.12 -21.71
N ARG A 25 8.22 23.96 -20.67
CA ARG A 25 9.32 24.59 -19.92
C ARG A 25 10.01 23.65 -18.94
N ASP A 26 9.46 22.45 -18.76
CA ASP A 26 10.00 21.42 -17.89
C ASP A 26 11.04 20.52 -18.56
N LEU A 27 11.63 20.96 -19.68
CA LEU A 27 12.70 20.25 -20.40
C LEU A 27 13.97 20.03 -19.55
N HIS A 28 14.06 20.64 -18.36
CA HIS A 28 15.06 20.33 -17.33
C HIS A 28 14.62 19.18 -16.39
N HIS A 29 13.91 18.19 -16.92
CA HIS A 29 13.55 16.95 -16.23
C HIS A 29 14.80 16.16 -15.83
N LYS A 30 15.43 16.52 -14.72
CA LYS A 30 16.23 15.55 -13.97
C LYS A 30 15.29 14.41 -13.56
N ALA A 31 15.70 13.18 -13.83
CA ALA A 31 14.94 11.98 -13.49
C ALA A 31 14.73 11.89 -11.97
N GLY A 32 13.65 12.50 -11.45
CA GLY A 32 13.31 12.49 -10.02
C GLY A 32 12.72 13.78 -9.45
N CYS A 33 12.89 14.93 -10.12
CA CYS A 33 12.42 16.23 -9.61
C CYS A 33 11.29 16.84 -10.46
N ARG A 34 10.54 17.74 -9.85
CA ARG A 34 9.59 18.68 -10.48
C ARG A 34 10.03 20.09 -10.13
N GLY A 35 10.62 20.81 -11.09
CA GLY A 35 11.32 22.06 -10.78
C GLY A 35 12.41 21.82 -9.71
N PRO A 36 12.44 22.61 -8.62
CA PRO A 36 13.43 22.43 -7.55
C PRO A 36 13.10 21.29 -6.56
N GLU A 37 11.92 20.68 -6.65
CA GLU A 37 11.42 19.76 -5.62
C GLU A 37 11.46 18.29 -6.04
N PRO A 38 11.86 17.35 -5.17
CA PRO A 38 11.73 15.92 -5.43
C PRO A 38 10.26 15.50 -5.59
N LYS A 39 9.98 14.64 -6.58
CA LYS A 39 8.59 14.23 -6.91
C LYS A 39 7.87 13.55 -5.75
N HIS A 40 8.56 12.74 -4.94
CA HIS A 40 7.95 12.08 -3.77
C HIS A 40 7.53 13.08 -2.69
N GLN A 41 8.26 14.18 -2.49
CA GLN A 41 7.90 15.19 -1.50
C GLN A 41 6.64 15.98 -1.89
N VAL A 42 6.41 16.19 -3.18
CA VAL A 42 5.12 16.74 -3.66
C VAL A 42 3.97 15.84 -3.23
N TRP A 43 4.12 14.53 -3.36
CA TRP A 43 3.10 13.56 -2.94
C TRP A 43 2.92 13.49 -1.44
N PHE A 44 3.99 13.46 -0.66
CA PHE A 44 3.90 13.46 0.81
C PHE A 44 3.14 14.68 1.32
N ARG A 45 3.42 15.88 0.80
CA ARG A 45 2.66 17.10 1.14
C ARG A 45 1.20 17.01 0.72
N TRP A 46 0.91 16.51 -0.47
CA TRP A 46 -0.47 16.32 -0.91
C TRP A 46 -1.28 15.39 0.01
N VAL A 47 -0.66 14.31 0.49
CA VAL A 47 -1.29 13.44 1.51
C VAL A 47 -1.52 14.20 2.80
N GLN A 48 -0.54 14.95 3.30
CA GLN A 48 -0.68 15.76 4.52
C GLN A 48 -1.80 16.79 4.40
N ASP A 49 -1.91 17.48 3.26
CA ASP A 49 -2.95 18.48 3.00
C ASP A 49 -4.35 17.87 3.05
N ILE A 50 -4.55 16.68 2.47
CA ILE A 50 -5.83 15.97 2.54
C ILE A 50 -6.18 15.60 3.99
N PHE A 51 -5.21 15.13 4.77
CA PHE A 51 -5.43 14.82 6.18
C PHE A 51 -5.69 16.05 7.04
N HIS A 52 -5.08 17.19 6.69
CA HIS A 52 -5.33 18.48 7.31
C HIS A 52 -6.74 19.00 6.99
N MET A 53 -7.09 19.12 5.70
CA MET A 53 -8.38 19.66 5.25
C MET A 53 -9.57 18.81 5.70
N TYR A 54 -9.42 17.49 5.68
CA TYR A 54 -10.50 16.54 5.95
C TYR A 54 -10.37 15.86 7.31
N ARG A 55 -9.81 16.53 8.32
CA ARG A 55 -9.44 15.93 9.62
C ARG A 55 -10.54 15.06 10.25
N HIS A 56 -11.79 15.51 10.17
CA HIS A 56 -12.94 14.84 10.79
C HIS A 56 -13.82 14.02 9.82
N HIS A 57 -13.38 13.85 8.57
CA HIS A 57 -14.11 13.07 7.58
C HIS A 57 -13.49 11.67 7.40
N PRO A 58 -14.31 10.61 7.40
CA PRO A 58 -13.87 9.30 6.90
C PRO A 58 -13.36 9.45 5.48
N LYS A 59 -12.21 8.84 5.18
CA LYS A 59 -11.56 8.95 3.88
C LYS A 59 -10.84 7.66 3.53
N PHE A 60 -10.80 7.34 2.25
CA PHE A 60 -9.96 6.29 1.68
C PHE A 60 -8.98 6.94 0.71
N MET A 61 -7.71 6.61 0.84
CA MET A 61 -6.66 7.14 -0.03
C MET A 61 -5.70 6.01 -0.39
N MET A 62 -5.38 5.93 -1.68
CA MET A 62 -4.34 5.07 -2.20
C MET A 62 -3.40 5.93 -3.05
N HIS A 63 -2.11 5.93 -2.69
CA HIS A 63 -1.07 6.55 -3.49
C HIS A 63 -0.08 5.48 -3.93
N PHE A 64 0.24 5.44 -5.22
CA PHE A 64 1.16 4.48 -5.80
C PHE A 64 2.33 5.21 -6.47
N TYR A 65 3.50 5.15 -5.84
CA TYR A 65 4.69 5.87 -6.27
C TYR A 65 5.75 4.93 -6.85
N ALA A 66 5.87 4.90 -8.18
CA ALA A 66 6.78 3.99 -8.87
C ALA A 66 8.10 4.67 -9.32
N THR A 67 8.21 6.00 -9.31
CA THR A 67 9.33 6.71 -9.96
C THR A 67 10.71 6.33 -9.42
N LEU A 68 10.83 6.04 -8.12
CA LEU A 68 12.09 5.64 -7.49
C LEU A 68 12.29 4.12 -7.40
N SER A 69 11.26 3.32 -7.62
CA SER A 69 11.34 1.86 -7.44
C SER A 69 11.27 1.06 -8.73
N HIS A 70 10.73 1.62 -9.81
CA HIS A 70 10.36 0.85 -11.00
C HIS A 70 11.56 0.11 -11.63
N ASP A 71 12.63 0.83 -12.00
CA ASP A 71 13.74 0.24 -12.76
C ASP A 71 14.96 -0.13 -11.91
N ASN A 72 15.08 0.49 -10.73
CA ASN A 72 16.25 0.34 -9.87
C ASN A 72 15.89 0.59 -8.39
N ASN A 73 15.82 -0.50 -7.63
CA ASN A 73 15.50 -0.46 -6.20
C ASN A 73 16.44 0.42 -5.38
N ASN A 74 17.70 0.62 -5.80
CA ASN A 74 18.65 1.45 -5.04
C ASN A 74 18.23 2.91 -4.96
N LYS A 75 17.41 3.40 -5.91
CA LYS A 75 16.91 4.78 -5.91
C LYS A 75 15.89 5.04 -4.79
N LEU A 76 15.34 4.00 -4.16
CA LEU A 76 14.47 4.15 -2.98
C LEU A 76 15.17 4.86 -1.82
N THR A 77 16.49 4.67 -1.69
CA THR A 77 17.31 5.34 -0.66
C THR A 77 17.23 6.87 -0.73
N LEU A 78 16.91 7.43 -1.90
CA LEU A 78 16.74 8.88 -2.08
C LEU A 78 15.49 9.45 -1.38
N ALA A 79 14.52 8.60 -1.03
CA ALA A 79 13.30 9.00 -0.33
C ALA A 79 13.22 8.46 1.09
N ASP A 80 14.20 7.67 1.55
CA ASP A 80 14.13 6.96 2.83
C ASP A 80 13.93 7.91 4.02
N LYS A 81 14.82 8.91 4.13
CA LYS A 81 14.72 9.91 5.21
C LYS A 81 13.47 10.79 5.11
N ASP A 82 13.08 11.14 3.90
CA ASP A 82 11.87 11.94 3.65
C ASP A 82 10.60 11.17 4.01
N PHE A 83 10.58 9.87 3.73
CA PHE A 83 9.46 8.99 4.04
C PHE A 83 9.35 8.74 5.54
N GLU A 84 10.49 8.51 6.23
CA GLU A 84 10.54 8.43 7.69
C GLU A 84 9.97 9.71 8.33
N THR A 85 10.45 10.87 7.86
CA THR A 85 10.02 12.18 8.36
C THR A 85 8.52 12.41 8.10
N PHE A 86 8.03 12.02 6.92
CA PHE A 86 6.61 12.07 6.61
C PHE A 86 5.78 11.22 7.59
N LEU A 87 6.17 9.97 7.84
CA LEU A 87 5.46 9.09 8.78
C LEU A 87 5.48 9.63 10.22
N GLN A 88 6.63 10.13 10.67
CA GLN A 88 6.76 10.78 11.99
C GLN A 88 5.84 11.99 12.11
N ASN A 89 5.75 12.81 11.07
CA ASN A 89 4.84 13.95 11.05
C ASN A 89 3.36 13.53 11.08
N MET A 90 2.99 12.47 10.36
CA MET A 90 1.63 11.93 10.37
C MET A 90 1.24 11.40 11.76
N GLU A 91 2.18 10.75 12.47
CA GLU A 91 1.99 10.29 13.84
C GLU A 91 1.89 11.47 14.82
N ALA A 92 2.85 12.41 14.79
CA ALA A 92 2.91 13.55 15.69
C ALA A 92 1.68 14.47 15.59
N GLN A 93 1.10 14.62 14.40
CA GLN A 93 -0.13 15.39 14.19
C GLN A 93 -1.41 14.63 14.59
N GLY A 94 -1.28 13.37 15.03
CA GLY A 94 -2.38 12.51 15.45
C GLY A 94 -3.22 11.95 14.30
N TYR A 95 -2.79 12.09 13.04
CA TYR A 95 -3.54 11.58 11.89
C TYR A 95 -3.65 10.06 11.87
N LEU A 96 -2.67 9.38 12.44
CA LEU A 96 -2.68 7.92 12.51
C LEU A 96 -3.56 7.39 13.66
N ASN A 97 -4.03 8.22 14.60
CA ASN A 97 -4.86 7.78 15.73
C ASN A 97 -6.24 7.20 15.34
N SER A 98 -6.67 7.42 14.10
CA SER A 98 -7.92 6.88 13.54
C SER A 98 -7.74 6.30 12.14
N THR A 99 -6.50 5.99 11.75
CA THR A 99 -6.16 5.51 10.40
C THR A 99 -5.52 4.13 10.45
N ILE A 100 -5.97 3.22 9.59
CA ILE A 100 -5.21 2.03 9.22
C ILE A 100 -4.28 2.45 8.08
N LEU A 101 -2.97 2.47 8.35
CA LEU A 101 -1.95 2.78 7.36
C LEU A 101 -1.41 1.47 6.78
N ILE A 102 -1.37 1.36 5.45
CA ILE A 102 -0.80 0.23 4.72
C ILE A 102 0.37 0.76 3.89
N VAL A 103 1.56 0.18 4.08
CA VAL A 103 2.74 0.46 3.25
C VAL A 103 3.09 -0.83 2.52
N PHE A 104 3.11 -0.78 1.18
CA PHE A 104 3.25 -2.00 0.38
C PHE A 104 3.99 -1.76 -0.94
N GLY A 105 4.54 -2.85 -1.49
CA GLY A 105 4.94 -2.96 -2.90
C GLY A 105 3.95 -3.81 -3.68
N ASP A 106 3.76 -3.54 -4.97
CA ASP A 106 2.96 -4.39 -5.86
C ASP A 106 3.68 -5.69 -6.25
N HIS A 107 5.01 -5.63 -6.29
CA HIS A 107 5.91 -6.76 -6.44
C HIS A 107 7.26 -6.46 -5.77
N GLY A 108 8.12 -7.47 -5.60
CA GLY A 108 9.51 -7.26 -5.20
C GLY A 108 10.40 -6.79 -6.35
N ALA A 109 11.68 -7.17 -6.37
CA ALA A 109 12.68 -6.65 -7.30
C ALA A 109 12.56 -7.17 -8.77
N ARG A 110 11.49 -6.80 -9.49
CA ARG A 110 11.17 -7.35 -10.83
C ARG A 110 12.05 -6.88 -11.99
N TYR A 111 12.48 -5.62 -12.01
CA TYR A 111 13.19 -5.04 -13.17
C TYR A 111 14.70 -4.91 -12.97
N SER A 112 15.21 -5.33 -11.80
CA SER A 112 16.63 -5.25 -11.51
C SER A 112 17.38 -6.50 -11.99
N ARG A 113 18.70 -6.36 -12.21
CA ARG A 113 19.59 -7.51 -12.52
C ARG A 113 19.52 -8.61 -11.45
N VAL A 114 19.15 -8.27 -10.21
CA VAL A 114 19.03 -9.24 -9.11
C VAL A 114 18.02 -10.34 -9.42
N ARG A 115 16.98 -10.06 -10.22
CA ARG A 115 15.95 -11.04 -10.63
C ARG A 115 16.52 -12.25 -11.37
N GLN A 116 17.68 -12.09 -12.01
CA GLN A 116 18.33 -13.20 -12.71
C GLN A 116 18.87 -14.26 -11.72
N THR A 117 19.10 -13.88 -10.47
CA THR A 117 19.53 -14.78 -9.39
C THR A 117 18.36 -15.56 -8.81
N TRP A 118 18.63 -16.70 -8.17
CA TRP A 118 17.61 -17.48 -7.47
C TRP A 118 16.92 -16.66 -6.38
N ALA A 119 17.70 -15.95 -5.55
CA ALA A 119 17.18 -15.08 -4.50
C ALA A 119 16.27 -13.98 -5.08
N GLY A 120 16.67 -13.32 -6.18
CA GLY A 120 15.84 -12.27 -6.79
C GLY A 120 14.50 -12.76 -7.33
N ARG A 121 14.40 -14.01 -7.79
CA ARG A 121 13.11 -14.61 -8.19
C ARG A 121 12.20 -14.89 -6.99
N LEU A 122 12.77 -15.19 -5.83
CA LEU A 122 12.02 -15.31 -4.58
C LEU A 122 11.54 -13.93 -4.12
N GLU A 123 12.44 -12.96 -4.06
CA GLU A 123 12.15 -11.57 -3.68
C GLU A 123 11.09 -10.93 -4.57
N GLU A 124 11.12 -11.14 -5.89
CA GLU A 124 10.07 -10.65 -6.82
C GLU A 124 8.65 -11.03 -6.37
N ARG A 125 8.49 -12.21 -5.76
CA ARG A 125 7.21 -12.78 -5.33
C ARG A 125 6.84 -12.45 -3.89
N LEU A 126 7.74 -11.80 -3.15
CA LEU A 126 7.58 -11.43 -1.74
C LEU A 126 7.63 -9.90 -1.61
N PRO A 127 6.63 -9.17 -2.12
CA PRO A 127 6.58 -7.72 -1.89
C PRO A 127 6.46 -7.41 -0.40
N TYR A 128 7.06 -6.29 0.00
CA TYR A 128 6.83 -5.73 1.32
C TYR A 128 5.35 -5.39 1.51
N MET A 129 4.80 -5.71 2.68
CA MET A 129 3.43 -5.42 3.07
C MET A 129 3.40 -5.21 4.59
N SER A 130 3.05 -4.02 5.04
CA SER A 130 2.91 -3.71 6.46
C SER A 130 1.65 -2.93 6.77
N PHE A 131 1.15 -3.14 7.99
CA PHE A 131 -0.05 -2.52 8.51
C PHE A 131 0.27 -1.84 9.84
N ARG A 132 -0.18 -0.59 9.99
CA ARG A 132 -0.21 0.11 11.27
C ARG A 132 -1.66 0.46 11.58
N PHE A 133 -2.21 -0.18 12.62
CA PHE A 133 -3.57 0.07 13.09
C PHE A 133 -3.61 1.26 14.06
N PRO A 134 -4.77 1.91 14.22
CA PRO A 134 -4.98 2.88 15.31
C PRO A 134 -4.66 2.27 16.69
N PRO A 135 -4.07 3.01 17.65
CA PRO A 135 -3.69 2.44 18.95
C PRO A 135 -4.86 1.81 19.72
N TRP A 136 -6.07 2.36 19.57
CA TRP A 136 -7.28 1.84 20.21
C TRP A 136 -7.80 0.54 19.57
N PHE A 137 -7.42 0.25 18.32
CA PHE A 137 -8.01 -0.85 17.54
C PHE A 137 -7.73 -2.20 18.19
N GLU A 138 -6.50 -2.42 18.66
CA GLU A 138 -6.12 -3.65 19.32
C GLU A 138 -6.83 -3.85 20.66
N GLN A 139 -6.96 -2.78 21.45
CA GLN A 139 -7.66 -2.84 22.73
C GLN A 139 -9.15 -3.19 22.54
N LYS A 140 -9.75 -2.66 21.46
CA LYS A 140 -11.15 -2.89 21.13
C LYS A 140 -11.39 -4.25 20.48
N TYR A 141 -10.43 -4.74 19.68
CA TYR A 141 -10.57 -5.96 18.88
C TYR A 141 -9.36 -6.91 19.04
N PRO A 142 -9.11 -7.42 20.27
CA PRO A 142 -7.94 -8.23 20.56
C PRO A 142 -7.91 -9.54 19.77
N ASP A 143 -9.07 -10.17 19.54
CA ASP A 143 -9.18 -11.40 18.75
C ASP A 143 -8.77 -11.21 17.29
N LEU A 144 -9.16 -10.08 16.68
CA LEU A 144 -8.78 -9.78 15.30
C LEU A 144 -7.28 -9.55 15.18
N MET A 145 -6.70 -8.83 16.12
CA MET A 145 -5.25 -8.56 16.12
C MET A 145 -4.44 -9.82 16.44
N ARG A 146 -4.96 -10.73 17.25
CA ARG A 146 -4.36 -12.06 17.43
C ARG A 146 -4.33 -12.81 16.10
N ASN A 147 -5.45 -12.92 15.40
CA ASN A 147 -5.53 -13.59 14.10
C ASN A 147 -4.62 -12.93 13.07
N PHE A 148 -4.63 -11.60 13.00
CA PHE A 148 -3.79 -10.83 12.09
C PHE A 148 -2.31 -11.13 12.28
N ARG A 149 -1.84 -11.21 13.54
CA ARG A 149 -0.44 -11.57 13.85
C ARG A 149 -0.13 -13.02 13.52
N MET A 150 -1.05 -13.94 13.79
CA MET A 150 -0.88 -15.35 13.40
C MET A 150 -0.72 -15.50 11.89
N ASN A 151 -1.44 -14.69 11.11
CA ASN A 151 -1.41 -14.72 9.65
C ASN A 151 -0.09 -14.27 9.02
N VAL A 152 0.79 -13.60 9.78
CA VAL A 152 2.16 -13.29 9.32
C VAL A 152 2.95 -14.56 8.95
N HIS A 153 2.58 -15.70 9.53
CA HIS A 153 3.17 -17.01 9.28
C HIS A 153 2.28 -17.92 8.42
N ARG A 154 1.40 -17.33 7.58
CA ARG A 154 0.47 -18.05 6.71
C ARG A 154 0.61 -17.60 5.27
N LEU A 155 0.17 -18.46 4.33
CA LEU A 155 0.07 -18.09 2.92
C LEU A 155 -1.02 -17.02 2.74
N THR A 156 -0.60 -15.82 2.38
CA THR A 156 -1.47 -14.67 2.09
C THR A 156 -1.28 -14.19 0.66
N THR A 157 -2.30 -13.50 0.15
CA THR A 157 -2.37 -12.96 -1.20
C THR A 157 -3.03 -11.58 -1.19
N PRO A 158 -2.89 -10.77 -2.26
CA PRO A 158 -3.61 -9.51 -2.38
C PRO A 158 -5.14 -9.64 -2.27
N MET A 159 -5.72 -10.81 -2.54
CA MET A 159 -7.16 -11.06 -2.36
C MET A 159 -7.57 -11.11 -0.89
N ASP A 160 -6.66 -11.52 0.00
CA ASP A 160 -6.88 -11.48 1.45
C ASP A 160 -6.90 -10.03 1.95
N ILE A 161 -6.06 -9.18 1.37
CA ILE A 161 -6.07 -7.73 1.66
C ILE A 161 -7.38 -7.10 1.18
N HIS A 162 -7.87 -7.47 0.00
CA HIS A 162 -9.16 -7.03 -0.50
C HIS A 162 -10.30 -7.38 0.47
N GLU A 163 -10.38 -8.63 0.93
CA GLU A 163 -11.40 -9.04 1.91
C GLU A 163 -11.22 -8.33 3.26
N THR A 164 -9.98 -8.09 3.70
CA THR A 164 -9.70 -7.29 4.90
C THR A 164 -10.24 -5.86 4.79
N LEU A 165 -10.03 -5.21 3.64
CA LEU A 165 -10.57 -3.86 3.38
C LEU A 165 -12.11 -3.85 3.36
N ARG A 166 -12.74 -4.92 2.87
CA ARG A 166 -14.21 -5.07 2.92
C ARG A 166 -14.70 -5.21 4.35
N ASP A 167 -14.00 -5.98 5.18
CA ASP A 167 -14.33 -6.14 6.61
C ASP A 167 -14.19 -4.84 7.41
N VAL A 168 -13.25 -3.96 7.03
CA VAL A 168 -13.13 -2.62 7.63
C VAL A 168 -14.40 -1.79 7.41
N ILE A 169 -15.08 -1.96 6.28
CA ILE A 169 -16.34 -1.27 5.96
C ILE A 169 -17.52 -1.96 6.64
N LYS A 170 -17.60 -3.29 6.52
CA LYS A 170 -18.68 -4.10 7.08
C LYS A 170 -18.10 -5.31 7.78
N PHE A 171 -17.96 -5.18 9.09
CA PHE A 171 -17.37 -6.20 9.94
C PHE A 171 -18.21 -7.48 9.97
N ASP A 172 -17.58 -8.63 9.75
CA ASP A 172 -18.24 -9.94 9.70
C ASP A 172 -17.78 -10.93 10.80
N GLY A 173 -16.91 -10.48 11.73
CA GLY A 173 -16.49 -11.23 12.91
C GLY A 173 -15.05 -11.77 12.87
N ALA A 174 -14.56 -12.17 14.04
CA ALA A 174 -13.34 -12.98 14.16
C ALA A 174 -13.65 -14.47 13.88
N GLY A 175 -12.62 -15.29 13.71
CA GLY A 175 -12.75 -16.75 13.67
C GLY A 175 -11.79 -17.40 12.68
N MET A 176 -12.10 -18.63 12.29
CA MET A 176 -11.35 -19.37 11.28
C MET A 176 -11.78 -18.95 9.86
N GLY A 177 -10.80 -18.83 8.97
CA GLY A 177 -11.02 -18.62 7.55
C GLY A 177 -11.61 -19.85 6.84
N ASP A 178 -12.32 -19.61 5.74
CA ASP A 178 -12.91 -20.67 4.90
C ASP A 178 -12.05 -20.90 3.66
N LEU A 179 -11.42 -22.08 3.56
CA LEU A 179 -10.54 -22.46 2.43
C LEU A 179 -11.26 -22.55 1.08
N ARG A 180 -12.59 -22.58 1.05
CA ARG A 180 -13.38 -22.51 -0.19
C ARG A 180 -13.39 -21.11 -0.78
N LYS A 181 -13.03 -20.09 0.00
CA LYS A 181 -12.92 -18.71 -0.47
C LYS A 181 -11.50 -18.42 -0.95
N ARG A 182 -11.40 -17.82 -2.15
CA ARG A 182 -10.12 -17.39 -2.72
C ARG A 182 -9.39 -16.40 -1.82
N GLY A 183 -10.12 -15.40 -1.30
CA GLY A 183 -9.64 -14.43 -0.33
C GLY A 183 -10.24 -14.68 1.05
N ILE A 184 -9.42 -14.55 2.09
CA ILE A 184 -9.78 -14.65 3.49
C ILE A 184 -9.30 -13.37 4.17
N SER A 185 -10.20 -12.65 4.82
CA SER A 185 -9.83 -11.47 5.61
C SER A 185 -8.75 -11.79 6.63
N LEU A 186 -7.76 -10.91 6.77
CA LEU A 186 -6.67 -11.06 7.73
C LEU A 186 -7.13 -10.91 9.18
N PHE A 187 -8.39 -10.50 9.42
CA PHE A 187 -9.00 -10.52 10.76
C PHE A 187 -9.51 -11.91 11.19
N LYS A 188 -9.52 -12.88 10.26
CA LYS A 188 -9.75 -14.30 10.52
C LYS A 188 -8.43 -15.05 10.48
N GLU A 189 -8.29 -16.08 11.30
CA GLU A 189 -7.13 -16.95 11.23
C GLU A 189 -7.16 -17.73 9.92
N ILE A 190 -6.14 -17.52 9.10
CA ILE A 190 -5.94 -18.28 7.87
C ILE A 190 -5.51 -19.70 8.27
N PRO A 191 -6.24 -20.74 7.83
CA PRO A 191 -5.91 -22.12 8.19
C PRO A 191 -4.48 -22.48 7.80
N ALA A 192 -3.79 -23.21 8.66
CA ALA A 192 -2.36 -23.55 8.49
C ALA A 192 -2.13 -24.45 7.27
N GLU A 193 -3.14 -25.23 6.89
CA GLU A 193 -3.18 -26.11 5.73
C GLU A 193 -3.50 -25.37 4.41
N ARG A 194 -3.57 -24.03 4.41
CA ARG A 194 -3.81 -23.26 3.18
C ARG A 194 -2.65 -23.39 2.19
N GLU A 195 -2.89 -24.19 1.15
CA GLU A 195 -2.03 -24.30 -0.04
C GLU A 195 -2.40 -23.33 -1.19
N CYS A 196 -1.49 -23.20 -2.16
CA CYS A 196 -1.66 -22.40 -3.40
C CYS A 196 -2.97 -22.64 -4.13
N LYS A 197 -3.46 -23.90 -4.17
CA LYS A 197 -4.70 -24.28 -4.84
C LYS A 197 -5.94 -23.62 -4.23
N HIS A 198 -5.95 -23.39 -2.92
CA HIS A 198 -7.08 -22.73 -2.23
C HIS A 198 -7.13 -21.22 -2.54
N ALA A 199 -6.01 -20.64 -2.97
CA ALA A 199 -5.88 -19.22 -3.30
C ALA A 199 -5.87 -18.94 -4.81
N ASP A 200 -6.18 -19.94 -5.65
CA ASP A 200 -6.08 -19.88 -7.12
C ASP A 200 -4.70 -19.45 -7.63
N ILE A 201 -3.64 -19.80 -6.90
CA ILE A 201 -2.25 -19.58 -7.36
C ILE A 201 -1.88 -20.75 -8.28
N ARG A 202 -1.60 -20.45 -9.55
CA ARG A 202 -1.18 -21.47 -10.53
C ARG A 202 0.18 -22.06 -10.17
N ASN A 203 0.38 -23.34 -10.51
CA ASN A 203 1.69 -23.96 -10.45
C ASN A 203 2.66 -23.24 -11.41
N HIS A 204 3.89 -23.02 -10.95
CA HIS A 204 4.95 -22.30 -11.67
C HIS A 204 6.03 -23.25 -12.16
#